data_AF-X1C9A1-F1
#
_entry.id   AF-X1C9A1-F1
#
_cell.length_a   1.000
_cell.length_b   1.000
_cell.length_c   1.000
_cell.angle_alpha   90.00
_cell.angle_beta   90.00
_cell.angle_gamma   90.00
#
_symmetry.space_group_name_H-M   'P 1'
#
loop_
_entity.id
_entity.type
_entity.pdbx_description
1 polymer ?
#
loop_
_entity_poly.entity_id
_entity_poly.type
_entity_poly.pdbx_seq_one_letter_code
_entity_poly.pdbx_strand_id
1 'polypeptide(L)'
;LQQISILSPNSKISLIEDYKVIEKKKVKLPDIIKSLILCRSNTCISNSGEPIDTEFNVLEEKPLKIQCVYCNRIYKLDEIVFSSKEKIEKRVKQSIEL
;
A
#
# COMPACT_ATOMS: atom_id res chain seq x y z
N LEU A 1 3.37 -4.64 8.15
CA LEU A 1 3.64 -3.29 8.69
C LEU A 1 2.89 -2.18 7.93
N GLN A 2 2.98 -2.10 6.59
CA GLN A 2 2.32 -1.04 5.82
C GLN A 2 0.77 -1.05 5.92
N GLN A 3 0.11 -2.22 5.87
CA GLN A 3 -1.35 -2.28 6.11
C GLN A 3 -1.74 -1.74 7.49
N ILE A 4 -0.96 -2.09 8.52
CA ILE A 4 -1.19 -1.61 9.88
C ILE A 4 -1.00 -0.09 9.97
N SER A 5 -0.05 0.49 9.23
CA SER A 5 0.17 1.95 9.26
C SER A 5 -0.98 2.74 8.64
N ILE A 6 -1.65 2.18 7.64
CA ILE A 6 -2.83 2.77 7.00
C ILE A 6 -4.05 2.70 7.91
N LEU A 7 -4.28 1.54 8.55
CA LEU A 7 -5.44 1.31 9.42
C LEU A 7 -5.28 1.97 10.80
N SER A 8 -4.06 2.00 11.33
CA SER A 8 -3.75 2.48 12.68
C SER A 8 -2.44 3.27 12.69
N PRO A 9 -2.45 4.51 12.15
CA PRO A 9 -1.27 5.36 12.11
C PRO A 9 -0.83 5.74 13.54
N ASN A 10 0.48 5.70 13.81
CA ASN A 10 1.12 5.93 15.12
C ASN A 10 0.97 4.81 16.17
N SER A 11 0.47 3.63 15.79
CA SER A 11 0.50 2.46 16.66
C SER A 11 1.94 1.98 16.95
N LYS A 12 2.09 1.17 18.02
CA LYS A 12 3.35 0.50 18.36
C LYS A 12 3.15 -1.00 18.25
N ILE A 13 4.05 -1.68 17.54
CA ILE A 13 4.11 -3.14 17.47
C ILE A 13 5.18 -3.60 18.44
N SER A 14 4.83 -4.50 19.36
CA SER A 14 5.78 -5.12 20.29
C SER A 14 6.18 -6.48 19.75
N LEU A 15 7.48 -6.73 19.61
CA LEU A 15 8.03 -8.04 19.27
C LEU A 15 8.33 -8.79 20.58
N ILE A 16 7.78 -9.98 20.72
CA ILE A 16 7.88 -10.80 21.94
C ILE A 16 8.53 -12.13 21.57
N GLU A 17 9.60 -12.47 22.28
CA GLU A 17 10.32 -13.74 22.21
C GLU A 17 10.59 -14.24 23.62
N ASP A 18 10.44 -15.55 23.87
CA ASP A 18 10.59 -16.15 25.19
C ASP A 18 9.85 -15.41 26.31
N TYR A 19 8.60 -15.00 26.03
CA TYR A 19 7.75 -14.23 26.94
C TYR A 19 8.29 -12.85 27.35
N LYS A 20 9.32 -12.34 26.67
CA LYS A 20 9.93 -11.03 26.91
C LYS A 20 9.73 -10.11 25.72
N VAL A 21 9.43 -8.84 25.98
CA VAL A 21 9.37 -7.81 24.93
C VAL A 21 10.79 -7.45 24.53
N ILE A 22 11.20 -7.87 23.34
CA ILE A 22 12.55 -7.61 22.82
C ILE A 22 12.63 -6.31 22.03
N GLU A 23 11.53 -5.87 21.39
CA GLU A 23 11.50 -4.62 20.62
C GLU A 23 10.11 -3.97 20.66
N LYS A 24 10.06 -2.63 20.59
CA LYS A 24 8.83 -1.86 20.31
C LYS A 24 9.03 -0.99 19.09
N LYS A 25 8.44 -1.37 17.97
CA LYS A 25 8.54 -0.65 16.71
C LYS A 25 7.38 0.33 16.54
N LYS A 26 7.70 1.62 16.34
CA LYS A 26 6.69 2.63 16.00
C LYS A 26 6.28 2.46 14.54
N VAL A 27 4.98 2.36 14.31
CA VAL A 27 4.41 2.27 12.97
C VAL A 27 4.38 3.68 12.36
N LYS A 28 4.99 3.82 11.18
CA LYS A 28 4.97 5.03 10.36
C LYS A 28 4.21 4.77 9.07
N LEU A 29 3.43 5.75 8.62
CA LEU A 29 2.78 5.71 7.32
C LEU A 29 3.84 6.02 6.24
N PRO A 30 3.90 5.27 5.13
CA PRO A 30 4.81 5.58 4.04
C PRO A 30 4.26 6.74 3.20
N ASP A 31 5.13 7.49 2.52
CA ASP A 31 4.70 8.56 1.60
C ASP A 31 4.00 8.01 0.36
N ILE A 32 4.36 6.78 -0.03
CA ILE A 32 3.83 6.10 -1.22
C ILE A 32 3.37 4.68 -0.85
N ILE A 33 2.18 4.31 -1.30
CA ILE A 33 1.57 2.99 -1.13
C ILE A 33 1.48 2.31 -2.49
N LYS A 34 2.15 1.16 -2.66
CA LYS A 34 2.17 0.38 -3.90
C LYS A 34 1.53 -0.99 -3.72
N SER A 35 0.78 -1.44 -4.73
CA SER A 35 0.22 -2.80 -4.89
C SER A 35 -0.70 -3.28 -3.75
N LEU A 36 -1.04 -2.39 -2.81
CA LEU A 36 -1.75 -2.73 -1.58
C LEU A 36 -3.23 -2.32 -1.59
N ILE A 37 -3.55 -1.24 -2.29
CA ILE A 37 -4.89 -0.67 -2.37
C ILE A 37 -5.36 -0.74 -3.82
N LEU A 38 -6.62 -1.11 -4.04
CA LEU A 38 -7.24 -1.11 -5.36
C LEU A 38 -7.80 0.28 -5.70
N CYS A 39 -7.61 0.74 -6.94
CA CYS A 39 -8.29 1.93 -7.42
C CYS A 39 -9.73 1.57 -7.83
N ARG A 40 -10.73 2.30 -7.35
CA ARG A 40 -12.16 2.07 -7.71
C ARG A 40 -12.60 2.83 -8.96
N SER A 41 -11.72 3.57 -9.63
CA SER A 41 -12.06 4.26 -10.87
C SER A 41 -12.04 3.27 -12.04
N ASN A 42 -13.19 3.08 -12.71
CA ASN A 42 -13.33 2.13 -13.82
C ASN A 42 -12.36 2.41 -14.99
N THR A 43 -11.96 3.67 -15.18
CA THR A 43 -11.08 4.10 -16.28
C THR A 43 -9.60 4.20 -15.86
N CYS A 44 -9.26 3.82 -14.63
CA CYS A 44 -7.88 3.87 -14.17
C CYS A 44 -7.04 2.80 -14.88
N ILE A 45 -5.88 3.21 -15.41
CA ILE A 45 -4.93 2.30 -16.08
C ILE A 45 -4.44 1.17 -15.14
N SER A 46 -4.43 1.39 -13.82
CA SER A 46 -4.04 0.35 -12.85
C SER A 46 -5.02 -0.83 -12.76
N ASN A 47 -6.22 -0.68 -13.35
CA ASN A 47 -7.27 -1.71 -13.35
C ASN A 47 -7.37 -2.42 -14.72
N SER A 48 -6.56 -2.03 -15.70
CA SER A 48 -6.53 -2.69 -17.00
C SER A 48 -5.66 -3.95 -16.98
N GLY A 49 -5.54 -4.63 -18.12
CA GLY A 49 -4.62 -5.76 -18.29
C GLY A 49 -3.14 -5.38 -18.37
N GLU A 50 -2.79 -4.10 -18.15
CA GLU A 50 -1.41 -3.64 -18.19
C GLU A 50 -0.59 -4.20 -17.02
N PRO A 51 0.70 -4.49 -17.21
CA PRO A 51 1.57 -5.06 -16.18
C PRO A 51 2.01 -4.01 -15.13
N ILE A 52 1.16 -3.06 -14.77
CA ILE A 52 1.43 -2.03 -13.77
C ILE A 52 0.75 -2.36 -12.44
N ASP A 53 1.29 -1.82 -11.36
CA ASP A 53 0.72 -1.93 -10.02
C ASP A 53 0.02 -0.63 -9.61
N THR A 54 -0.94 -0.73 -8.70
CA THR A 54 -1.57 0.45 -8.10
C THR A 54 -0.56 1.25 -7.29
N GLU A 55 -0.61 2.57 -7.41
CA GLU A 55 0.27 3.48 -6.70
C GLU A 55 -0.52 4.68 -6.18
N PHE A 56 -0.32 5.00 -4.90
CA PHE A 56 -0.99 6.08 -4.21
C PHE A 56 0.01 6.93 -3.42
N ASN A 57 -0.11 8.25 -3.56
CA ASN A 57 0.58 9.22 -2.72
C ASN A 57 -0.24 9.49 -1.46
N VAL A 58 0.41 9.54 -0.30
CA VAL A 58 -0.21 10.00 0.94
C VAL A 58 -0.19 11.53 0.96
N LEU A 59 -1.37 12.14 0.93
CA LEU A 59 -1.52 13.60 0.99
C LEU A 59 -1.63 14.08 2.44
N GLU A 60 -2.30 13.30 3.29
CA GLU A 60 -2.55 13.66 4.68
C GLU A 60 -2.65 12.39 5.52
N GLU A 61 -2.03 12.36 6.70
CA GLU A 61 -2.08 11.17 7.57
C GLU A 61 -3.32 11.15 8.48
N LYS A 62 -3.85 12.32 8.85
CA LYS A 62 -4.92 12.49 9.83
C LYS A 62 -5.79 13.73 9.53
N PRO A 63 -6.98 13.56 8.92
CA PRO A 63 -7.56 12.29 8.46
C PRO A 63 -6.79 11.73 7.26
N LEU A 64 -6.70 10.40 7.15
CA LEU A 64 -5.99 9.76 6.04
C LEU A 64 -6.62 10.16 4.70
N LYS A 65 -5.81 10.76 3.82
CA LYS A 65 -6.15 11.01 2.42
C LYS A 65 -5.02 10.51 1.53
N ILE A 66 -5.39 9.67 0.56
CA ILE A 66 -4.45 9.15 -0.43
C ILE A 66 -4.94 9.52 -1.83
N GLN A 67 -4.00 9.75 -2.76
CA GLN A 67 -4.31 10.10 -4.13
C GLN A 67 -3.70 9.06 -5.07
N CYS A 68 -4.51 8.52 -5.98
CA CYS A 68 -4.03 7.63 -7.02
C CYS A 68 -3.11 8.40 -7.98
N VAL A 69 -1.91 7.88 -8.24
CA VAL A 69 -0.93 8.51 -9.15
C VAL A 69 -1.42 8.56 -10.59
N TYR A 70 -2.30 7.64 -10.99
CA TYR A 70 -2.73 7.50 -12.38
C TYR A 70 -3.97 8.33 -12.72
N CYS A 71 -5.03 8.23 -11.92
CA CYS A 71 -6.31 8.92 -12.19
C CYS A 71 -6.53 10.16 -11.31
N ASN A 72 -5.59 10.49 -10.43
CA ASN A 72 -5.64 11.62 -9.49
C ASN A 72 -6.82 11.61 -8.51
N ARG A 73 -7.63 10.55 -8.47
CA ARG A 73 -8.74 10.42 -7.51
C ARG A 73 -8.20 10.31 -6.09
N ILE A 74 -8.80 11.08 -5.19
CA ILE A 74 -8.51 11.08 -3.76
C ILE A 74 -9.47 10.12 -3.06
N TYR A 75 -8.95 9.35 -2.11
CA TYR A 75 -9.69 8.40 -1.28
C TYR A 75 -9.50 8.71 0.19
N LYS A 76 -10.59 8.59 0.95
CA LYS A 76 -10.58 8.55 2.42
C LYS A 76 -10.43 7.13 2.93
N LEU A 77 -10.10 6.97 4.22
CA LEU A 77 -9.88 5.66 4.86
C LEU A 77 -11.03 4.66 4.64
N ASP A 78 -12.28 5.12 4.71
CA ASP A 78 -13.50 4.33 4.55
C ASP A 78 -13.78 3.88 3.10
N GLU A 79 -13.17 4.52 2.12
CA GLU A 79 -13.31 4.17 0.70
C GLU A 79 -12.23 3.16 0.23
N ILE A 80 -11.19 2.94 1.04
CA ILE A 80 -10.05 2.09 0.70
C ILE A 80 -10.48 0.61 0.67
N VAL A 81 -10.12 -0.07 -0.43
CA VAL A 81 -10.25 -1.51 -0.56
C VAL A 81 -8.84 -2.10 -0.72
N PHE A 82 -8.45 -2.96 0.23
CA PHE A 82 -7.16 -3.65 0.16
C PHE A 82 -7.18 -4.75 -0.90
N SER A 83 -6.07 -4.92 -1.60
CA SER A 83 -5.88 -6.05 -2.49
C SER A 83 -5.64 -7.31 -1.66
N SER A 84 -6.42 -8.37 -1.90
CA SER A 84 -6.26 -9.67 -1.21
C SER A 84 -5.29 -10.61 -1.93
N LYS A 85 -4.52 -10.12 -2.92
CA LYS A 85 -3.70 -10.99 -3.75
C LYS A 85 -2.41 -11.38 -3.01
N GLU A 86 -2.25 -12.68 -2.78
CA GLU A 86 -0.93 -13.29 -2.60
C GLU A 86 -0.05 -12.91 -3.79
N LYS A 87 1.22 -12.59 -3.55
CA LYS A 87 2.19 -12.25 -4.61
C LYS A 87 2.35 -13.43 -5.56
N ILE A 88 1.60 -13.44 -6.66
CA ILE A 88 2.01 -14.20 -7.85
C ILE A 88 3.19 -13.42 -8.42
N GLU A 89 4.40 -14.00 -8.36
CA GLU A 89 5.61 -13.42 -8.95
C GLU A 89 5.34 -13.06 -10.43
N LYS A 90 5.11 -11.78 -10.72
CA LYS A 90 5.09 -11.26 -12.09
C LYS A 90 6.51 -11.40 -12.64
N ARG A 91 6.79 -12.49 -13.39
CA ARG A 91 8.09 -12.67 -14.06
C ARG A 91 8.29 -11.55 -15.07
N VAL A 92 9.12 -10.57 -14.73
CA VAL A 92 9.64 -9.60 -15.71
C VAL A 92 10.71 -10.33 -16.51
N LYS A 93 10.38 -10.80 -17.72
CA LYS A 93 11.38 -11.20 -18.70
C LYS A 93 11.94 -9.93 -19.33
N GLN A 94 12.96 -9.33 -18.71
CA GLN A 94 13.81 -8.39 -19.45
C GLN A 94 14.87 -9.22 -20.18
N SER A 95 14.62 -9.47 -21.46
CA SER A 95 15.67 -9.83 -22.41
C SER A 95 16.50 -8.56 -22.63
N ILE A 96 17.65 -8.44 -21.97
CA ILE A 96 18.66 -7.48 -22.36
C ILE A 96 19.58 -8.23 -23.32
N GLU A 97 19.42 -7.97 -24.62
CA GLU A 97 20.43 -8.34 -25.60
C GLU A 97 21.62 -7.40 -25.43
N LEU A 98 22.79 -7.99 -25.17
CA LEU A 98 24.11 -7.41 -25.37
C LEU A 98 24.85 -8.30 -26.35
#